data_AF-D1C6M3-F1
#
_entry.id   AF-D1C6M3-F1
#
_cell.length_a   1.000
_cell.length_b   1.000
_cell.length_c   1.000
_cell.angle_alpha   90.00
_cell.angle_beta   90.00
_cell.angle_gamma   90.00
#
_symmetry.space_group_name_H-M   'P 1'
#
loop_
_entity.id
_entity.type
_entity.pdbx_description
1 polymer ?
#
loop_
_entity_poly.entity_id
_entity_poly.type
_entity_poly.pdbx_seq_one_letter_code
_entity_poly.pdbx_strand_id
1 'polypeptide(L)'
;MKPIADITLRDLCRWDRRLGFVPPTGMNREQALERAVSWAVSVRTTPPLLPPLRGDELVVLSPRVLAQIEADEALSWEDLSAELARNRVAAVLSEPAFAEEPHPVLPILTLPAPFPHDAEGMLNRLITERRAELYRLGNELSRRLSQAAMDPRGVEALLGIAAELAGRPLVLQDREGNVVGWGGGTIVPPATAAELAAANGATSPLLCPGPDGTERLILPLAAGAPSGYLSLVGPAGTLNESDRLVLAQTAATCSILLGQGRTAGLGGGRQRLVADLLLGRLASDAAALARAQMLGIDTTAPVIVGLIDAPDRPAAARHLVAQALGPAVGDNLAPVPGGIGFLVQGSDPSRAASALRPTLRREGGNGIAVALSRPVPTILQAPEGLREARFTLGLQRAGAVTLPVARAGSVDDLGLFSLLYPLWGNPAVAAFRDAVLGPLEDYDRRRHSGLIETLEVYLSHGGALAEAAEHLGIHRNTLSYRLQRIAELTRRDLGNPRDRLLLQVALLTRHLPEEG
;
A
#
# COMPACT_ATOMS: atom_id res chain seq x y z
N MET A 1 26.23 14.41 12.21
CA MET A 1 24.76 14.51 11.99
C MET A 1 24.56 15.61 10.98
N LYS A 2 24.24 15.29 9.71
CA LYS A 2 23.81 16.34 8.77
C LYS A 2 22.52 16.98 9.31
N PRO A 3 22.31 18.29 9.16
CA PRO A 3 21.15 18.95 9.75
C PRO A 3 19.84 18.34 9.25
N ILE A 4 18.83 18.46 10.10
CA ILE A 4 17.41 18.45 9.74
C ILE A 4 17.25 19.41 8.55
N ALA A 5 16.66 18.91 7.45
CA ALA A 5 16.36 19.62 6.20
C ALA A 5 16.93 21.04 6.09
N ASP A 6 18.00 21.20 5.31
CA ASP A 6 18.64 22.50 5.14
C ASP A 6 17.62 23.55 4.62
N ILE A 7 17.60 24.71 5.27
CA ILE A 7 16.88 25.90 4.80
C ILE A 7 17.60 26.38 3.55
N THR A 8 16.88 26.63 2.45
CA THR A 8 17.48 27.09 1.19
C THR A 8 17.12 28.53 0.86
N LEU A 9 17.80 29.10 -0.16
CA LEU A 9 17.44 30.41 -0.70
C LEU A 9 15.98 30.43 -1.21
N ARG A 10 15.47 29.31 -1.72
CA ARG A 10 14.05 29.16 -2.08
C ARG A 10 13.13 29.42 -0.90
N ASP A 11 13.46 28.86 0.26
CA ASP A 11 12.62 28.97 1.46
C ASP A 11 12.60 30.42 1.96
N LEU A 12 13.76 31.08 1.99
CA LEU A 12 13.84 32.50 2.34
C LEU A 12 12.95 33.37 1.44
N CYS A 13 13.03 33.20 0.12
CA CYS A 13 12.19 33.93 -0.85
C CYS A 13 10.69 33.65 -0.67
N ARG A 14 10.32 32.50 -0.10
CA ARG A 14 8.92 32.18 0.23
C ARG A 14 8.46 32.80 1.53
N TRP A 15 9.34 32.82 2.54
CA TRP A 15 9.02 33.40 3.85
C TRP A 15 8.87 34.92 3.76
N ASP A 16 9.73 35.58 2.98
CA ASP A 16 9.63 37.01 2.70
C ASP A 16 9.52 37.27 1.20
N ARG A 17 8.28 37.48 0.74
CA ARG A 17 7.97 37.73 -0.68
C ARG A 17 8.57 39.04 -1.22
N ARG A 18 9.13 39.89 -0.36
CA ARG A 18 9.86 41.09 -0.78
C ARG A 18 11.24 40.75 -1.35
N LEU A 19 11.76 39.56 -1.04
CA LEU A 19 13.06 39.12 -1.56
C LEU A 19 12.97 38.81 -3.05
N GLY A 20 13.72 39.57 -3.85
CA GLY A 20 14.04 39.19 -5.22
C GLY A 20 15.26 38.28 -5.26
N PHE A 21 15.43 37.57 -6.38
CA PHE A 21 16.56 36.65 -6.57
C PHE A 21 17.11 36.77 -7.99
N VAL A 22 18.42 36.95 -8.10
CA VAL A 22 19.20 37.02 -9.34
C VAL A 22 20.23 35.87 -9.31
N PRO A 23 20.11 34.86 -10.20
CA PRO A 23 21.06 33.75 -10.24
C PRO A 23 22.42 34.18 -10.82
N PRO A 24 23.49 33.42 -10.55
CA PRO A 24 24.77 33.65 -11.20
C PRO A 24 24.69 33.49 -12.73
N THR A 25 25.59 34.17 -13.45
CA THR A 25 25.67 34.08 -14.91
C THR A 25 25.85 32.64 -15.37
N GLY A 26 24.95 32.16 -16.24
CA GLY A 26 25.01 30.80 -16.80
C GLY A 26 24.54 29.68 -15.85
N MET A 27 24.11 29.99 -14.62
CA MET A 27 23.54 29.01 -13.70
C MET A 27 22.02 28.98 -13.80
N ASN A 28 21.44 27.78 -13.77
CA ASN A 28 19.99 27.63 -13.73
C ASN A 28 19.43 28.21 -12.40
N ARG A 29 18.43 29.08 -12.50
CA ARG A 29 17.76 29.72 -11.36
C ARG A 29 17.29 28.71 -10.31
N GLU A 30 16.66 27.62 -10.75
CA GLU A 30 16.12 26.61 -9.86
C GLU A 30 17.23 25.89 -9.09
N GLN A 31 18.36 25.60 -9.73
CA GLN A 31 19.52 25.00 -9.06
C GLN A 31 20.16 25.97 -8.07
N ALA A 32 20.26 27.26 -8.42
CA ALA A 32 20.86 28.27 -7.56
C ALA A 32 20.00 28.52 -6.29
N LEU A 33 18.68 28.39 -6.38
CA LEU A 33 17.76 28.52 -5.25
C LEU A 33 17.86 27.38 -4.22
N GLU A 34 18.45 26.23 -4.57
CA GLU A 34 18.64 25.10 -3.65
C GLU A 34 19.88 25.22 -2.76
N ARG A 35 20.64 26.33 -2.84
CA ARG A 35 21.78 26.54 -1.93
C ARG A 35 21.28 26.70 -0.49
N ALA A 36 21.94 25.99 0.43
CA ALA A 36 21.65 26.05 1.85
C ALA A 36 21.96 27.44 2.43
N VAL A 37 21.22 27.82 3.47
CA VAL A 37 21.44 29.05 4.24
C VAL A 37 21.58 28.71 5.72
N SER A 38 22.74 29.06 6.27
CA SER A 38 23.10 28.77 7.66
C SER A 38 22.72 29.91 8.60
N TRP A 39 23.08 31.15 8.23
CA TRP A 39 22.97 32.37 9.04
C TRP A 39 23.13 33.62 8.15
N ALA A 40 22.75 34.81 8.62
CA ALA A 40 23.01 36.09 7.96
C ALA A 40 24.09 36.90 8.68
N VAL A 41 24.97 37.57 7.93
CA VAL A 41 26.06 38.40 8.47
C VAL A 41 26.17 39.70 7.69
N SER A 42 26.28 40.84 8.37
CA SER A 42 26.50 42.14 7.72
C SER A 42 27.97 42.46 7.51
N VAL A 43 28.24 43.06 6.36
CA VAL A 43 29.53 43.71 6.08
C VAL A 43 29.64 44.97 6.95
N ARG A 44 30.81 45.17 7.55
CA ARG A 44 31.15 46.30 8.42
C ARG A 44 31.97 47.33 7.64
N THR A 45 31.97 48.58 8.11
CA THR A 45 32.81 49.65 7.54
C THR A 45 34.22 49.68 8.10
N THR A 46 34.49 48.97 9.20
CA THR A 46 35.82 48.92 9.85
C THR A 46 36.39 47.50 9.86
N PRO A 47 37.68 47.30 9.57
CA PRO A 47 38.31 45.98 9.62
C PRO A 47 38.20 45.29 10.99
N PRO A 48 38.00 43.95 11.02
CA PRO A 48 37.72 43.10 9.87
C PRO A 48 36.31 43.36 9.31
N LEU A 49 36.22 43.55 7.98
CA LEU A 49 34.97 43.90 7.28
C LEU A 49 33.91 42.81 7.40
N LEU A 50 34.34 41.55 7.54
CA LEU A 50 33.48 40.39 7.73
C LEU A 50 33.89 39.61 8.98
N PRO A 51 32.92 39.00 9.69
CA PRO A 51 33.24 37.95 10.65
C PRO A 51 33.80 36.70 9.93
N PRO A 52 34.43 35.76 10.65
CA PRO A 52 34.90 34.51 10.06
C PRO A 52 33.75 33.72 9.42
N LEU A 53 33.84 33.47 8.11
CA LEU A 53 32.86 32.71 7.34
C LEU A 53 33.15 31.21 7.38
N ARG A 54 32.09 30.39 7.40
CA ARG A 54 32.12 28.92 7.49
C ARG A 54 31.45 28.24 6.29
N GLY A 55 30.72 28.99 5.47
CA GLY A 55 29.95 28.50 4.34
C GLY A 55 28.44 28.63 4.58
N ASP A 56 27.71 28.78 3.48
CA ASP A 56 26.25 28.91 3.45
C ASP A 56 25.71 30.16 4.16
N GLU A 57 26.55 31.14 4.53
CA GLU A 57 26.06 32.41 5.08
C GLU A 57 25.40 33.28 4.00
N LEU A 58 24.40 34.06 4.41
CA LEU A 58 23.82 35.14 3.63
C LEU A 58 24.51 36.46 4.02
N VAL A 59 25.27 37.04 3.09
CA VAL A 59 26.03 38.26 3.38
C VAL A 59 25.20 39.50 3.06
N VAL A 60 24.90 40.29 4.07
CA VAL A 60 24.13 41.52 3.97
C VAL A 60 25.07 42.69 3.65
N LEU A 61 24.97 43.21 2.42
CA LEU A 61 25.75 44.33 1.93
C LEU A 61 24.80 45.50 1.66
N SER A 62 24.68 46.41 2.61
CA SER A 62 23.87 47.61 2.39
C SER A 62 24.57 48.56 1.40
N PRO A 63 23.83 49.28 0.53
CA PRO A 63 24.43 50.22 -0.41
C PRO A 63 25.25 51.32 0.26
N ARG A 64 24.86 51.75 1.47
CA ARG A 64 25.61 52.72 2.28
C ARG A 64 26.97 52.20 2.71
N VAL A 65 27.03 50.92 3.13
CA VAL A 65 28.30 50.29 3.54
C VAL A 65 29.21 50.10 2.33
N LEU A 66 28.66 49.68 1.19
CA LEU A 66 29.43 49.54 -0.05
C LEU A 66 30.07 50.87 -0.46
N ALA A 67 29.27 51.94 -0.53
CA ALA A 67 29.77 53.27 -0.90
C ALA A 67 30.86 53.79 0.07
N GLN A 68 30.76 53.45 1.36
CA GLN A 68 31.77 53.83 2.35
C GLN A 68 33.08 53.04 2.17
N ILE A 69 33.01 51.73 1.94
CA ILE A 69 34.18 50.87 1.71
C ILE A 69 34.93 51.29 0.45
N GLU A 70 34.19 51.64 -0.61
CA GLU A 70 34.76 52.16 -1.86
C GLU A 70 35.41 53.52 -1.67
N ALA A 71 34.78 54.43 -0.90
CA ALA A 71 35.32 55.75 -0.61
C ALA A 71 36.59 55.71 0.26
N ASP A 72 36.68 54.74 1.17
CA ASP A 72 37.83 54.57 2.07
C ASP A 72 38.96 53.73 1.44
N GLU A 73 38.85 53.35 0.15
CA GLU A 73 39.77 52.45 -0.59
C GLU A 73 40.11 51.16 0.17
N ALA A 74 39.21 50.71 1.06
CA ALA A 74 39.50 49.66 2.02
C ALA A 74 39.52 48.25 1.38
N LEU A 75 38.64 48.01 0.39
CA LEU A 75 38.55 46.76 -0.37
C LEU A 75 37.68 46.97 -1.62
N SER A 76 38.10 46.46 -2.79
CA SER A 76 37.26 46.51 -4.00
C SER A 76 36.11 45.48 -3.95
N TRP A 77 35.02 45.72 -4.69
CA TRP A 77 33.96 44.72 -4.87
C TRP A 77 34.49 43.42 -5.51
N GLU A 78 35.49 43.51 -6.40
CA GLU A 78 36.12 42.34 -7.02
C GLU A 78 36.83 41.47 -5.96
N ASP A 79 37.57 42.07 -5.04
CA ASP A 79 38.25 41.36 -3.96
C ASP A 79 37.26 40.76 -2.96
N LEU A 80 36.23 41.52 -2.59
CA LEU A 80 35.18 41.07 -1.68
C LEU A 80 34.41 39.90 -2.28
N SER A 81 33.93 40.02 -3.52
CA SER A 81 33.18 38.96 -4.19
C SER A 81 34.03 37.70 -4.39
N ALA A 82 35.33 37.83 -4.66
CA ALA A 82 36.25 36.70 -4.71
C ALA A 82 36.41 36.02 -3.34
N GLU A 83 36.50 36.79 -2.25
CA GLU A 83 36.53 36.25 -0.88
C GLU A 83 35.24 35.51 -0.52
N LEU A 84 34.09 36.11 -0.82
CA LEU A 84 32.78 35.51 -0.58
C LEU A 84 32.60 34.21 -1.38
N ALA A 85 33.02 34.19 -2.64
CA ALA A 85 32.99 33.00 -3.49
C ALA A 85 33.90 31.88 -2.95
N ARG A 86 35.13 32.20 -2.51
CA ARG A 86 36.05 31.24 -1.88
C ARG A 86 35.47 30.60 -0.63
N ASN A 87 34.76 31.39 0.18
CA ASN A 87 34.12 30.93 1.41
C ASN A 87 32.77 30.22 1.17
N ARG A 88 32.30 30.09 -0.08
CA ARG A 88 31.06 29.40 -0.46
C ARG A 88 29.83 29.94 0.28
N VAL A 89 29.71 31.26 0.35
CA VAL A 89 28.49 31.90 0.88
C VAL A 89 27.26 31.49 0.06
N ALA A 90 26.09 31.53 0.69
CA ALA A 90 24.83 31.18 0.05
C ALA A 90 24.46 32.20 -1.02
N ALA A 91 24.43 33.49 -0.64
CA ALA A 91 24.12 34.62 -1.50
C ALA A 91 24.61 35.94 -0.86
N VAL A 92 24.56 37.01 -1.64
CA VAL A 92 24.70 38.40 -1.16
C VAL A 92 23.33 39.07 -1.17
N LEU A 93 22.94 39.74 -0.09
CA LEU A 93 21.72 40.54 0.00
C LEU A 93 22.03 42.03 -0.13
N SER A 94 21.41 42.70 -1.11
CA SER A 94 21.54 44.15 -1.34
C SER A 94 20.24 44.76 -1.90
N GLU A 95 20.26 46.02 -2.32
CA GLU A 95 19.15 46.66 -3.04
C GLU A 95 19.10 46.22 -4.51
N PRO A 96 17.95 46.33 -5.22
CA PRO A 96 17.81 45.91 -6.61
C PRO A 96 18.83 46.53 -7.57
N ALA A 97 19.23 47.79 -7.34
CA ALA A 97 20.22 48.49 -8.16
C ALA A 97 21.61 47.80 -8.14
N PHE A 98 21.92 47.05 -7.09
CA PHE A 98 23.17 46.28 -7.00
C PHE A 98 23.17 45.03 -7.88
N ALA A 99 21.98 44.57 -8.29
CA ALA A 99 21.79 43.31 -9.00
C ALA A 99 21.29 43.51 -10.45
N GLU A 100 21.52 44.69 -11.03
CA GLU A 100 21.15 44.99 -12.43
C GLU A 100 21.85 44.05 -13.41
N GLU A 101 23.12 43.72 -13.15
CA GLU A 101 23.87 42.72 -13.89
C GLU A 101 24.10 41.45 -13.03
N PRO A 102 23.81 40.25 -13.57
CA PRO A 102 24.08 38.99 -12.88
C PRO A 102 25.57 38.82 -12.60
N HIS A 103 25.91 38.49 -11.35
CA HIS A 103 27.29 38.25 -10.96
C HIS A 103 27.78 36.87 -11.48
N PRO A 104 29.05 36.72 -11.91
CA PRO A 104 29.53 35.46 -12.51
C PRO A 104 29.42 34.22 -11.60
N VAL A 105 29.63 34.39 -10.29
CA VAL A 105 29.73 33.27 -9.33
C VAL A 105 28.66 33.30 -8.23
N LEU A 106 28.48 34.44 -7.57
CA LEU A 106 27.60 34.61 -6.42
C LEU A 106 26.14 34.85 -6.82
N PRO A 107 25.17 34.16 -6.20
CA PRO A 107 23.77 34.54 -6.28
C PRO A 107 23.51 35.83 -5.50
N ILE A 108 22.61 36.67 -5.99
CA ILE A 108 22.21 37.91 -5.32
C ILE A 108 20.74 37.84 -4.92
N LEU A 109 20.46 38.07 -3.64
CA LEU A 109 19.14 38.37 -3.13
C LEU A 109 18.94 39.89 -3.07
N THR A 110 17.74 40.35 -3.36
CA THR A 110 17.43 41.79 -3.35
C THR A 110 16.29 42.11 -2.38
N LEU A 111 16.39 43.22 -1.65
CA LEU A 111 15.29 43.79 -0.87
C LEU A 111 14.95 45.20 -1.37
N PRO A 112 13.67 45.53 -1.60
CA PRO A 112 13.27 46.83 -2.13
C PRO A 112 13.62 47.96 -1.17
N ALA A 113 13.84 49.15 -1.72
CA ALA A 113 14.07 50.36 -0.95
C ALA A 113 12.82 50.75 -0.12
N PRO A 114 12.99 51.34 1.09
CA PRO A 114 14.27 51.59 1.76
C PRO A 114 14.89 50.30 2.34
N PHE A 115 16.19 50.09 2.13
CA PHE A 115 16.89 48.92 2.69
C PHE A 115 16.83 48.92 4.23
N PRO A 116 16.44 47.81 4.88
CA PRO A 116 16.31 47.78 6.33
C PRO A 116 17.65 48.02 7.05
N HIS A 117 17.66 48.90 8.06
CA HIS A 117 18.86 49.20 8.84
C HIS A 117 19.36 47.98 9.63
N ASP A 118 18.46 47.09 10.05
CA ASP A 118 18.77 45.84 10.77
C ASP A 118 18.35 44.62 9.93
N ALA A 119 18.80 44.55 8.68
CA ALA A 119 18.53 43.42 7.79
C ALA A 119 19.13 42.11 8.33
N GLU A 120 20.33 42.16 8.94
CA GLU A 120 20.94 40.99 9.61
C GLU A 120 20.06 40.46 10.74
N GLY A 121 19.66 41.31 11.70
CA GLY A 121 18.84 40.89 12.82
C GLY A 121 17.46 40.38 12.40
N MET A 122 16.85 41.00 11.39
CA MET A 122 15.59 40.54 10.79
C MET A 122 15.72 39.12 10.21
N LEU A 123 16.73 38.88 9.38
CA LEU A 123 16.95 37.58 8.73
C LEU A 123 17.32 36.49 9.74
N ASN A 124 18.21 36.80 10.70
CA ASN A 124 18.62 35.85 11.72
C ASN A 124 17.47 35.45 12.65
N ARG A 125 16.58 36.40 12.99
CA ARG A 125 15.35 36.10 13.73
C ARG A 125 14.46 35.15 12.94
N LEU A 126 14.22 35.43 11.66
CA LEU A 126 13.41 34.59 10.78
C LEU A 126 13.99 33.17 10.63
N ILE A 127 15.30 33.06 10.35
CA ILE A 127 16.01 31.77 10.24
C ILE A 127 15.92 30.99 11.55
N THR A 128 16.12 31.66 12.70
CA THR A 128 16.08 31.02 14.02
C THR A 128 14.68 30.52 14.37
N GLU A 129 13.64 31.34 14.16
CA GLU A 129 12.24 30.98 14.40
C GLU A 129 11.84 29.77 13.56
N ARG A 130 12.15 29.79 12.25
CA ARG A 130 11.85 28.68 11.34
C ARG A 130 12.61 27.41 11.68
N ARG A 131 13.87 27.53 12.07
CA ARG A 131 14.66 26.37 12.51
C ARG A 131 14.07 25.76 13.79
N ALA A 132 13.61 26.58 14.73
CA ALA A 132 12.93 26.10 15.94
C ALA A 132 11.59 25.40 15.64
N GLU A 133 10.83 25.86 14.64
CA GLU A 133 9.64 25.16 14.15
C GLU A 133 9.98 23.79 13.55
N LEU A 134 10.98 23.71 12.68
CA LEU A 134 11.44 22.46 12.10
C LEU A 134 11.94 21.46 13.15
N TYR A 135 12.67 21.92 14.17
CA TYR A 135 13.06 21.05 15.28
C TYR A 135 11.86 20.48 16.03
N ARG A 136 10.83 21.30 16.31
CA ARG A 136 9.59 20.84 16.95
C ARG A 136 8.85 19.82 16.09
N LEU A 137 8.68 20.12 14.80
CA LEU A 137 8.03 19.22 13.84
C LEU A 137 8.79 17.88 13.75
N GLY A 138 10.11 17.94 13.61
CA GLY A 138 10.97 16.75 13.50
C GLY A 138 10.92 15.87 14.76
N ASN A 139 10.89 16.47 15.95
CA ASN A 139 10.76 15.72 17.20
C ASN A 139 9.38 15.05 17.32
N GLU A 140 8.30 15.76 16.98
CA GLU A 140 6.94 15.22 17.02
C GLU A 140 6.76 14.11 15.97
N LEU A 141 7.26 14.32 14.75
CA LEU A 141 7.23 13.32 13.69
C LEU A 141 8.00 12.06 14.11
N SER A 142 9.25 12.20 14.58
CA SER A 142 10.06 11.08 15.05
C SER A 142 9.36 10.27 16.15
N ARG A 143 8.72 10.95 17.11
CA ARG A 143 7.94 10.33 18.18
C ARG A 143 6.75 9.54 17.63
N ARG A 144 5.94 10.13 16.74
CA ARG A 144 4.75 9.46 16.17
C ARG A 144 5.11 8.31 15.22
N LEU A 145 6.14 8.49 14.39
CA LEU A 145 6.63 7.43 13.50
C LEU A 145 7.16 6.24 14.32
N SER A 146 7.90 6.48 15.41
CA SER A 146 8.37 5.39 16.28
C SER A 146 7.22 4.60 16.91
N GLN A 147 6.11 5.26 17.25
CA GLN A 147 4.91 4.60 17.78
C GLN A 147 4.19 3.77 16.70
N ALA A 148 4.01 4.32 15.50
CA ALA A 148 3.37 3.60 14.39
C ALA A 148 4.22 2.49 13.79
N ALA A 149 5.54 2.53 13.96
CA ALA A 149 6.43 1.44 13.53
C ALA A 149 6.11 0.11 14.25
N MET A 150 5.48 0.16 15.43
CA MET A 150 5.05 -1.00 16.21
C MET A 150 3.60 -1.44 15.88
N ASP A 151 2.91 -0.71 15.02
CA ASP A 151 1.53 -1.02 14.63
C ASP A 151 1.50 -2.25 13.70
N PRO A 152 0.57 -3.21 13.88
CA PRO A 152 0.43 -4.35 12.97
C PRO A 152 0.14 -3.98 11.51
N ARG A 153 -0.37 -2.77 11.25
CA ARG A 153 -0.54 -2.20 9.89
C ARG A 153 0.80 -1.81 9.25
N GLY A 154 1.86 -1.67 10.04
CA GLY A 154 3.24 -1.44 9.59
C GLY A 154 3.42 -0.12 8.84
N VAL A 155 3.94 -0.21 7.61
CA VAL A 155 4.31 0.96 6.79
C VAL A 155 3.11 1.86 6.47
N GLU A 156 1.90 1.34 6.39
CA GLU A 156 0.71 2.16 6.10
C GLU A 156 0.39 3.15 7.22
N ALA A 157 0.49 2.72 8.48
CA ALA A 157 0.27 3.60 9.62
C ALA A 157 1.30 4.75 9.63
N LEU A 158 2.55 4.47 9.26
CA LEU A 158 3.58 5.48 9.12
C LEU A 158 3.27 6.49 8.03
N LEU A 159 2.91 6.02 6.84
CA LEU A 159 2.57 6.90 5.73
C LEU A 159 1.36 7.77 6.05
N GLY A 160 0.34 7.21 6.73
CA GLY A 160 -0.82 7.96 7.20
C GLY A 160 -0.46 9.09 8.15
N ILE A 161 0.35 8.82 9.18
CA ILE A 161 0.82 9.83 10.13
C ILE A 161 1.66 10.91 9.46
N ALA A 162 2.59 10.50 8.58
CA ALA A 162 3.43 11.45 7.85
C ALA A 162 2.59 12.36 6.96
N ALA A 163 1.57 11.79 6.30
CA ALA A 163 0.69 12.54 5.41
C ALA A 163 -0.22 13.51 6.16
N GLU A 164 -0.74 13.10 7.33
CA GLU A 164 -1.51 13.97 8.21
C GLU A 164 -0.68 15.16 8.69
N LEU A 165 0.55 14.91 9.16
CA LEU A 165 1.45 15.96 9.65
C LEU A 165 1.93 16.92 8.56
N ALA A 166 2.20 16.40 7.35
CA ALA A 166 2.56 17.26 6.21
C ALA A 166 1.35 18.00 5.63
N GLY A 167 0.13 17.46 5.80
CA GLY A 167 -1.02 17.89 5.00
C GLY A 167 -0.85 17.57 3.51
N ARG A 168 -0.02 16.57 3.19
CA ARG A 168 0.35 16.17 1.82
C ARG A 168 0.23 14.66 1.65
N PRO A 169 -0.22 14.16 0.50
CA PRO A 169 -0.19 12.74 0.22
C PRO A 169 1.25 12.23 0.04
N LEU A 170 1.52 11.04 0.58
CA LEU A 170 2.75 10.29 0.37
C LEU A 170 2.47 9.01 -0.41
N VAL A 171 3.39 8.65 -1.31
CA VAL A 171 3.34 7.43 -2.12
C VAL A 171 4.64 6.68 -1.95
N LEU A 172 4.55 5.42 -1.54
CA LEU A 172 5.68 4.49 -1.48
C LEU A 172 5.64 3.57 -2.69
N GLN A 173 6.72 3.54 -3.46
CA GLN A 173 6.90 2.66 -4.62
C GLN A 173 8.06 1.69 -4.40
N ASP A 174 7.96 0.49 -4.98
CA ASP A 174 9.09 -0.43 -5.08
C ASP A 174 10.08 0.02 -6.16
N ARG A 175 11.16 -0.74 -6.34
CA ARG A 175 12.20 -0.44 -7.36
C ARG A 175 11.67 -0.57 -8.80
N GLU A 176 10.61 -1.34 -9.02
CA GLU A 176 9.92 -1.48 -10.31
C GLU A 176 8.91 -0.34 -10.57
N GLY A 177 8.69 0.54 -9.59
CA GLY A 177 7.73 1.64 -9.68
C GLY A 177 6.30 1.25 -9.32
N ASN A 178 6.05 0.03 -8.84
CA ASN A 178 4.75 -0.36 -8.34
C ASN A 178 4.48 0.31 -7.00
N VAL A 179 3.25 0.75 -6.78
CA VAL A 179 2.86 1.32 -5.50
C VAL A 179 2.74 0.21 -4.45
N VAL A 180 3.42 0.39 -3.34
CA VAL A 180 3.42 -0.50 -2.16
C VAL A 180 2.62 0.11 -1.01
N GLY A 181 2.61 1.43 -0.89
CA GLY A 181 1.98 2.12 0.24
C GLY A 181 1.53 3.52 -0.14
N TRP A 182 0.55 4.03 0.59
CA TRP A 182 0.06 5.38 0.41
C TRP A 182 -0.39 5.94 1.77
N GLY A 183 -0.21 7.24 1.94
CA GLY A 183 -0.72 8.00 3.08
C GLY A 183 -1.36 9.29 2.58
N GLY A 184 -2.46 9.69 3.21
CA GLY A 184 -3.23 10.89 2.84
C GLY A 184 -4.71 10.53 2.63
N GLY A 185 -5.54 11.49 2.27
CA GLY A 185 -6.92 11.26 1.81
C GLY A 185 -7.09 11.43 0.29
N THR A 186 -6.19 12.17 -0.34
CA THR A 186 -6.22 12.52 -1.76
C THR A 186 -5.35 11.59 -2.58
N ILE A 187 -5.95 10.92 -3.56
CA ILE A 187 -5.23 10.03 -4.48
C ILE A 187 -4.41 10.89 -5.43
N VAL A 188 -3.13 10.57 -5.55
CA VAL A 188 -2.19 11.26 -6.44
C VAL A 188 -1.49 10.24 -7.34
N PRO A 189 -1.19 10.61 -8.60
CA PRO A 189 -0.47 9.74 -9.50
C PRO A 189 0.90 9.34 -8.92
N PRO A 190 1.28 8.05 -8.98
CA PRO A 190 2.61 7.61 -8.56
C PRO A 190 3.71 8.25 -9.43
N ALA A 191 4.95 8.24 -8.93
CA ALA A 191 6.06 8.76 -9.72
C ALA A 191 6.33 7.86 -10.92
N THR A 192 6.59 8.48 -12.05
CA THR A 192 6.97 7.83 -13.31
C THR A 192 8.35 7.20 -13.20
N ALA A 193 8.63 6.23 -14.08
CA ALA A 193 9.96 5.60 -14.13
C ALA A 193 11.10 6.62 -14.36
N ALA A 194 10.84 7.69 -15.13
CA ALA A 194 11.81 8.76 -15.37
C ALA A 194 12.10 9.59 -14.11
N GLU A 195 11.07 9.94 -13.34
CA GLU A 195 11.23 10.65 -12.07
C GLU A 195 11.98 9.79 -11.03
N LEU A 196 11.64 8.50 -10.94
CA LEU A 196 12.33 7.56 -10.05
C LEU A 196 13.81 7.39 -10.44
N ALA A 197 14.11 7.28 -11.75
CA ALA A 197 15.47 7.19 -12.25
C ALA A 197 16.27 8.47 -11.94
N ALA A 198 15.67 9.65 -12.04
CA ALA A 198 16.30 10.92 -11.71
C ALA A 198 16.62 11.05 -10.21
N ALA A 199 15.74 10.51 -9.35
CA ALA A 199 15.95 10.48 -7.91
C ALA A 199 16.92 9.38 -7.44
N ASN A 200 17.33 8.48 -8.33
CA ASN A 200 18.22 7.40 -7.97
C ASN A 200 19.61 7.94 -7.54
N GLY A 201 20.07 7.50 -6.37
CA GLY A 201 21.31 8.00 -5.76
C GLY A 201 21.18 9.35 -5.04
N ALA A 202 20.00 9.99 -5.03
CA ALA A 202 19.77 11.19 -4.25
C ALA A 202 19.92 10.91 -2.75
N THR A 203 20.64 11.79 -2.04
CA THR A 203 20.83 11.70 -0.58
C THR A 203 19.96 12.68 0.20
N SER A 204 19.23 13.52 -0.52
CA SER A 204 18.25 14.48 -0.02
C SER A 204 17.03 14.48 -0.94
N PRO A 205 15.83 14.89 -0.45
CA PRO A 205 14.63 14.99 -1.26
C PRO A 205 14.86 15.74 -2.57
N LEU A 206 14.69 15.06 -3.70
CA LEU A 206 14.77 15.66 -5.03
C LEU A 206 13.40 16.21 -5.41
N LEU A 207 13.34 17.50 -5.77
CA LEU A 207 12.12 18.10 -6.32
C LEU A 207 11.99 17.73 -7.80
N CYS A 208 10.87 17.13 -8.17
CA CYS A 208 10.51 16.77 -9.53
C CYS A 208 9.17 17.42 -9.92
N PRO A 209 9.07 18.03 -11.11
CA PRO A 209 7.79 18.50 -11.63
C PRO A 209 6.89 17.31 -11.95
N GLY A 210 5.64 17.34 -11.49
CA GLY A 210 4.63 16.32 -11.77
C GLY A 210 3.64 16.75 -12.84
N PRO A 211 2.73 15.84 -13.28
CA PRO A 211 1.65 16.18 -14.20
C PRO A 211 0.62 17.14 -13.55
N ASP A 212 -0.18 17.80 -14.38
CA ASP A 212 -1.38 18.56 -13.98
C ASP A 212 -1.15 19.64 -12.91
N GLY A 213 -0.01 20.34 -12.99
CA GLY A 213 0.32 21.43 -12.07
C GLY A 213 0.69 20.95 -10.66
N THR A 214 1.12 19.69 -10.52
CA THR A 214 1.69 19.15 -9.29
C THR A 214 3.22 19.17 -9.32
N GLU A 215 3.83 19.10 -8.15
CA GLU A 215 5.25 18.79 -7.97
C GLU A 215 5.39 17.73 -6.88
N ARG A 216 6.51 17.02 -6.88
CA ARG A 216 6.77 15.97 -5.90
C ARG A 216 8.19 16.04 -5.39
N LEU A 217 8.37 15.76 -4.10
CA LEU A 217 9.67 15.45 -3.52
C LEU A 217 9.85 13.94 -3.52
N ILE A 218 10.97 13.44 -4.04
CA ILE A 218 11.27 12.01 -4.11
C ILE A 218 12.56 11.72 -3.35
N LEU A 219 12.56 10.65 -2.55
CA LEU A 219 13.77 10.16 -1.90
C LEU A 219 13.85 8.62 -1.98
N PRO A 220 15.00 8.06 -2.41
CA PRO A 220 15.22 6.62 -2.40
C PRO A 220 15.28 6.05 -0.97
N LEU A 221 14.77 4.83 -0.81
CA LEU A 221 14.89 4.04 0.41
C LEU A 221 16.21 3.26 0.39
N ALA A 222 17.17 3.77 1.16
CA ALA A 222 18.61 3.46 1.13
C ALA A 222 19.36 4.05 -0.09
N ALA A 223 20.60 4.49 0.15
CA ALA A 223 21.46 5.07 -0.88
C ALA A 223 22.12 3.97 -1.73
N GLY A 224 22.16 4.16 -3.06
CA GLY A 224 22.85 3.27 -4.00
C GLY A 224 21.90 2.34 -4.77
N ALA A 225 21.58 1.18 -4.21
CA ALA A 225 20.60 0.24 -4.76
C ALA A 225 19.30 0.34 -3.95
N PRO A 226 18.41 1.29 -4.29
CA PRO A 226 17.24 1.54 -3.47
C PRO A 226 16.30 0.34 -3.46
N SER A 227 15.80 0.02 -2.28
CA SER A 227 14.74 -0.99 -2.13
C SER A 227 13.41 -0.49 -2.72
N GLY A 228 13.23 0.83 -2.77
CA GLY A 228 12.09 1.55 -3.33
C GLY A 228 12.26 3.05 -3.18
N TYR A 229 11.19 3.80 -3.40
CA TYR A 229 11.18 5.26 -3.38
C TYR A 229 9.98 5.78 -2.61
N LEU A 230 10.19 6.82 -1.82
CA LEU A 230 9.12 7.56 -1.16
C LEU A 230 8.94 8.91 -1.87
N SER A 231 7.70 9.21 -2.24
CA SER A 231 7.30 10.47 -2.86
C SER A 231 6.33 11.21 -1.95
N LEU A 232 6.46 12.53 -1.83
CA LEU A 232 5.48 13.43 -1.21
C LEU A 232 5.03 14.42 -2.27
N VAL A 233 3.71 14.56 -2.48
CA VAL A 233 3.13 15.28 -3.62
C VAL A 233 2.36 16.52 -3.15
N GLY A 234 2.49 17.62 -3.88
CA GLY A 234 1.72 18.85 -3.64
C GLY A 234 1.50 19.65 -4.92
N PRO A 235 0.70 20.74 -4.88
CA PRO A 235 0.62 21.70 -5.97
C PRO A 235 1.98 22.32 -6.29
N ALA A 236 2.22 22.64 -7.56
CA ALA A 236 3.46 23.25 -8.02
C ALA A 236 3.81 24.53 -7.24
N GLY A 237 5.09 24.66 -6.87
CA GLY A 237 5.62 25.78 -6.12
C GLY A 237 5.25 25.81 -4.63
N THR A 238 4.63 24.77 -4.07
CA THR A 238 4.16 24.77 -2.67
C THR A 238 4.92 23.85 -1.72
N LEU A 239 5.74 22.91 -2.21
CA LEU A 239 6.51 21.99 -1.38
C LEU A 239 7.72 22.67 -0.75
N ASN A 240 7.87 22.58 0.57
CA ASN A 240 8.78 23.42 1.37
C ASN A 240 9.74 22.63 2.27
N GLU A 241 10.47 23.32 3.15
CA GLU A 241 11.44 22.75 4.07
C GLU A 241 10.84 21.76 5.08
N SER A 242 9.59 21.99 5.51
CA SER A 242 8.86 21.06 6.38
C SER A 242 8.52 19.77 5.64
N ASP A 243 8.11 19.86 4.36
CA ASP A 243 7.83 18.69 3.52
C ASP A 243 9.11 17.86 3.27
N ARG A 244 10.25 18.52 3.03
CA ARG A 244 11.56 17.86 2.91
C ARG A 244 11.92 17.12 4.19
N LEU A 245 11.71 17.73 5.35
CA LEU A 245 11.94 17.09 6.65
C LEU A 245 11.05 15.86 6.84
N VAL A 246 9.75 15.99 6.57
CA VAL A 246 8.79 14.88 6.72
C VAL A 246 9.18 13.72 5.81
N LEU A 247 9.46 13.98 4.53
CA LEU A 247 9.85 12.95 3.58
C LEU A 247 11.14 12.25 4.02
N ALA A 248 12.17 13.01 4.40
CA ALA A 248 13.46 12.45 4.77
C ALA A 248 13.39 11.55 6.02
N GLN A 249 12.70 11.98 7.08
CA GLN A 249 12.54 11.16 8.28
C GLN A 249 11.67 9.93 8.01
N THR A 250 10.56 10.09 7.28
CA THR A 250 9.67 8.98 6.95
C THR A 250 10.38 7.94 6.08
N ALA A 251 11.14 8.37 5.08
CA ALA A 251 11.95 7.48 4.24
C ALA A 251 13.00 6.73 5.07
N ALA A 252 13.65 7.39 6.04
CA ALA A 252 14.60 6.74 6.92
C ALA A 252 13.94 5.65 7.78
N THR A 253 12.78 5.94 8.39
CA THR A 253 12.01 4.96 9.17
C THR A 253 11.51 3.80 8.31
N CYS A 254 10.96 4.08 7.12
CA CYS A 254 10.56 3.05 6.16
C CYS A 254 11.75 2.18 5.75
N SER A 255 12.92 2.78 5.47
CA SER A 255 14.14 2.06 5.12
C SER A 255 14.55 1.08 6.23
N ILE A 256 14.45 1.50 7.50
CA ILE A 256 14.78 0.64 8.65
C ILE A 256 13.79 -0.53 8.75
N LEU A 257 12.49 -0.28 8.69
CA LEU A 257 11.47 -1.33 8.83
C LEU A 257 11.53 -2.35 7.69
N LEU A 258 11.70 -1.87 6.46
CA LEU A 258 11.81 -2.73 5.29
C LEU A 258 13.15 -3.48 5.27
N GLY A 259 14.22 -2.88 5.79
CA GLY A 259 15.52 -3.53 5.94
C GLY A 259 15.59 -4.55 7.08
N GLN A 260 14.81 -4.37 8.15
CA GLN A 260 14.67 -5.34 9.24
C GLN A 260 13.79 -6.54 8.86
N GLY A 261 12.85 -6.36 7.93
CA GLY A 261 12.05 -7.41 7.29
C GLY A 261 12.82 -8.21 6.24
N ARG A 262 13.96 -8.83 6.62
CA ARG A 262 14.82 -9.62 5.72
C ARG A 262 14.12 -10.91 5.25
N THR A 263 13.22 -10.80 4.27
CA THR A 263 12.91 -11.81 3.21
C THR A 263 11.78 -11.40 2.26
N ALA A 264 10.99 -10.37 2.57
CA ALA A 264 9.96 -9.86 1.67
C ALA A 264 10.39 -8.50 1.10
N GLY A 265 11.14 -8.51 -0.01
CA GLY A 265 11.43 -7.29 -0.75
C GLY A 265 10.15 -6.54 -1.16
N LEU A 266 10.29 -5.25 -1.47
CA LEU A 266 9.18 -4.41 -1.94
C LEU A 266 8.53 -4.90 -3.26
N GLY A 267 9.14 -5.85 -3.98
CA GLY A 267 8.70 -6.43 -5.26
C GLY A 267 7.41 -7.28 -5.21
N GLY A 268 6.57 -7.06 -4.20
CA GLY A 268 5.21 -7.58 -4.07
C GLY A 268 4.20 -6.49 -3.74
N GLY A 269 4.54 -5.20 -3.91
CA GLY A 269 3.71 -4.06 -3.53
C GLY A 269 2.28 -4.19 -4.01
N ARG A 270 2.11 -4.40 -5.32
CA ARG A 270 0.81 -4.62 -5.95
C ARG A 270 0.05 -5.82 -5.37
N GLN A 271 0.72 -6.95 -5.16
CA GLN A 271 0.11 -8.15 -4.57
C GLN A 271 -0.34 -7.89 -3.13
N ARG A 272 0.42 -7.11 -2.36
CA ARG A 272 0.04 -6.70 -1.01
C ARG A 272 -1.20 -5.80 -1.03
N LEU A 273 -1.28 -4.86 -1.98
CA LEU A 273 -2.47 -4.00 -2.14
C LEU A 273 -3.73 -4.81 -2.39
N VAL A 274 -3.62 -5.78 -3.29
CA VAL A 274 -4.70 -6.71 -3.63
C VAL A 274 -5.05 -7.57 -2.40
N ALA A 275 -4.06 -8.08 -1.66
CA ALA A 275 -4.28 -8.83 -0.44
C ALA A 275 -5.03 -8.00 0.61
N ASP A 276 -4.65 -6.73 0.80
CA ASP A 276 -5.26 -5.87 1.82
C ASP A 276 -6.72 -5.50 1.48
N LEU A 277 -7.03 -5.33 0.18
CA LEU A 277 -8.41 -5.20 -0.31
C LEU A 277 -9.22 -6.48 -0.08
N LEU A 278 -8.67 -7.63 -0.46
CA LEU A 278 -9.31 -8.93 -0.31
C LEU A 278 -9.54 -9.31 1.16
N LEU A 279 -8.63 -8.90 2.06
CA LEU A 279 -8.68 -9.27 3.48
C LEU A 279 -9.32 -8.19 4.35
N GLY A 280 -9.68 -7.03 3.79
CA GLY A 280 -10.31 -5.93 4.51
C GLY A 280 -9.40 -5.32 5.58
N ARG A 281 -8.08 -5.24 5.32
CA ARG A 281 -7.08 -4.77 6.30
C ARG A 281 -6.86 -3.26 6.31
N LEU A 282 -7.71 -2.51 5.60
CA LEU A 282 -7.55 -1.07 5.40
C LEU A 282 -8.31 -0.29 6.47
N ALA A 283 -7.76 0.85 6.87
CA ALA A 283 -8.27 1.63 8.01
C ALA A 283 -9.63 2.31 7.76
N SER A 284 -10.05 2.45 6.51
CA SER A 284 -11.32 3.07 6.12
C SER A 284 -11.73 2.69 4.71
N ASP A 285 -13.02 2.86 4.40
CA ASP A 285 -13.56 2.69 3.04
C ASP A 285 -12.87 3.63 2.04
N ALA A 286 -12.58 4.87 2.44
CA ALA A 286 -11.87 5.83 1.59
C ALA A 286 -10.45 5.32 1.21
N ALA A 287 -9.74 4.70 2.17
CA ALA A 287 -8.45 4.10 1.90
C ALA A 287 -8.56 2.88 0.95
N ALA A 288 -9.62 2.08 1.08
CA ALA A 288 -9.90 0.97 0.17
C ALA A 288 -10.22 1.43 -1.25
N LEU A 289 -11.06 2.45 -1.42
CA LEU A 289 -11.37 3.03 -2.72
C LEU A 289 -10.11 3.63 -3.38
N ALA A 290 -9.31 4.36 -2.60
CA ALA A 290 -8.04 4.91 -3.06
C ALA A 290 -7.11 3.81 -3.57
N ARG A 291 -6.98 2.73 -2.80
CA ARG A 291 -6.14 1.58 -3.15
C ARG A 291 -6.60 0.90 -4.42
N ALA A 292 -7.91 0.69 -4.59
CA ALA A 292 -8.48 0.08 -5.78
C ALA A 292 -8.25 0.94 -7.04
N GLN A 293 -8.41 2.27 -6.96
CA GLN A 293 -8.13 3.17 -8.08
C GLN A 293 -6.67 3.09 -8.53
N MET A 294 -5.72 2.99 -7.60
CA MET A 294 -4.30 2.83 -7.92
C MET A 294 -3.99 1.50 -8.62
N LEU A 295 -4.79 0.47 -8.37
CA LEU A 295 -4.69 -0.81 -9.06
C LEU A 295 -5.35 -0.78 -10.45
N GLY A 296 -5.96 0.34 -10.85
CA GLY A 296 -6.74 0.45 -12.08
C GLY A 296 -8.09 -0.27 -11.98
N ILE A 297 -8.59 -0.49 -10.77
CA ILE A 297 -9.89 -1.11 -10.53
C ILE A 297 -10.92 0.02 -10.41
N ASP A 298 -11.90 0.04 -11.32
CA ASP A 298 -13.12 0.83 -11.16
C ASP A 298 -13.82 0.49 -9.83
N THR A 299 -13.83 1.46 -8.93
CA THR A 299 -14.39 1.36 -7.57
C THR A 299 -15.90 1.27 -7.51
N THR A 300 -16.59 1.67 -8.59
CA THR A 300 -18.05 1.76 -8.66
C THR A 300 -18.67 0.56 -9.37
N ALA A 301 -17.87 -0.18 -10.13
CA ALA A 301 -18.30 -1.37 -10.85
C ALA A 301 -18.33 -2.61 -9.94
N PRO A 302 -19.23 -3.57 -10.22
CA PRO A 302 -19.21 -4.86 -9.57
C PRO A 302 -17.89 -5.60 -9.78
N VAL A 303 -17.47 -6.34 -8.76
CA VAL A 303 -16.24 -7.12 -8.76
C VAL A 303 -16.57 -8.55 -8.40
N ILE A 304 -15.88 -9.50 -9.03
CA ILE A 304 -15.92 -10.91 -8.68
C ILE A 304 -14.57 -11.24 -8.04
N VAL A 305 -14.62 -11.75 -6.82
CA VAL A 305 -13.44 -12.27 -6.12
C VAL A 305 -13.28 -13.74 -6.47
N GLY A 306 -12.08 -14.11 -6.89
CA GLY A 306 -11.71 -15.51 -7.08
C GLY A 306 -10.63 -15.95 -6.10
N LEU A 307 -10.60 -17.24 -5.80
CA LEU A 307 -9.58 -17.87 -4.97
C LEU A 307 -9.09 -19.15 -5.66
N ILE A 308 -7.77 -19.33 -5.69
CA ILE A 308 -7.10 -20.46 -6.30
C ILE A 308 -6.52 -21.32 -5.18
N ASP A 309 -6.83 -22.61 -5.19
CA ASP A 309 -6.15 -23.63 -4.41
C ASP A 309 -5.24 -24.46 -5.32
N ALA A 310 -3.94 -24.38 -5.07
CA ALA A 310 -2.90 -25.06 -5.84
C ALA A 310 -1.62 -25.20 -4.98
N PRO A 311 -1.65 -25.99 -3.89
CA PRO A 311 -0.57 -26.03 -2.90
C PRO A 311 0.77 -26.45 -3.52
N ASP A 312 0.75 -27.41 -4.45
CA ASP A 312 1.97 -27.96 -5.06
C ASP A 312 2.44 -27.17 -6.28
N ARG A 313 1.57 -26.35 -6.88
CA ARG A 313 1.84 -25.65 -8.16
C ARG A 313 1.34 -24.20 -8.22
N PRO A 314 1.63 -23.35 -7.22
CA PRO A 314 1.07 -22.00 -7.13
C PRO A 314 1.48 -21.09 -8.30
N ALA A 315 2.72 -21.22 -8.81
CA ALA A 315 3.20 -20.42 -9.94
C ALA A 315 2.48 -20.78 -11.25
N ALA A 316 2.28 -22.07 -11.52
CA ALA A 316 1.54 -22.53 -12.70
C ALA A 316 0.08 -22.08 -12.63
N ALA A 317 -0.55 -22.17 -11.46
CA ALA A 317 -1.94 -21.75 -11.29
C ALA A 317 -2.14 -20.25 -11.55
N ARG A 318 -1.23 -19.40 -11.05
CA ARG A 318 -1.23 -17.96 -11.38
C ARG A 318 -1.14 -17.72 -12.89
N HIS A 319 -0.22 -18.41 -13.55
CA HIS A 319 -0.03 -18.26 -14.99
C HIS A 319 -1.28 -18.66 -15.78
N LEU A 320 -1.92 -19.78 -15.43
CA LEU A 320 -3.14 -20.26 -16.09
C LEU A 320 -4.33 -19.30 -15.88
N VAL A 321 -4.48 -18.74 -14.69
CA VAL A 321 -5.55 -17.74 -14.41
C VAL A 321 -5.29 -16.45 -15.19
N ALA A 322 -4.05 -15.95 -15.20
CA ALA A 322 -3.67 -14.77 -15.98
C ALA A 322 -3.88 -14.99 -17.49
N GLN A 323 -3.55 -16.18 -18.00
CA GLN A 323 -3.77 -16.56 -19.39
C GLN A 323 -5.25 -16.63 -19.74
N ALA A 324 -6.08 -17.17 -18.85
CA ALA A 324 -7.52 -17.34 -19.09
C ALA A 324 -8.30 -16.03 -19.00
N LEU A 325 -7.98 -15.18 -18.04
CA LEU A 325 -8.76 -13.98 -17.70
C LEU A 325 -8.11 -12.66 -18.17
N GLY A 326 -6.88 -12.74 -18.67
CA GLY A 326 -6.14 -11.62 -19.23
C GLY A 326 -5.15 -10.95 -18.26
N PRO A 327 -4.27 -10.08 -18.79
CA PRO A 327 -3.16 -9.49 -18.04
C PRO A 327 -3.60 -8.70 -16.80
N ALA A 328 -4.70 -7.95 -16.90
CA ALA A 328 -5.22 -7.14 -15.79
C ALA A 328 -5.59 -7.98 -14.55
N VAL A 329 -6.05 -9.22 -14.74
CA VAL A 329 -6.30 -10.16 -13.63
C VAL A 329 -4.99 -10.79 -13.15
N GLY A 330 -4.06 -11.08 -14.08
CA GLY A 330 -2.71 -11.53 -13.75
C GLY A 330 -1.95 -10.58 -12.82
N ASP A 331 -2.13 -9.28 -13.03
CA ASP A 331 -1.53 -8.24 -12.20
C ASP A 331 -2.28 -8.06 -10.86
N ASN A 332 -3.51 -8.55 -10.75
CA ASN A 332 -4.37 -8.46 -9.56
C ASN A 332 -4.48 -9.78 -8.78
N LEU A 333 -3.36 -10.52 -8.67
CA LEU A 333 -3.23 -11.76 -7.89
C LEU A 333 -2.47 -11.51 -6.59
N ALA A 334 -2.91 -12.12 -5.49
CA ALA A 334 -2.26 -11.99 -4.19
C ALA A 334 -2.31 -13.28 -3.36
N PRO A 335 -1.22 -13.66 -2.66
CA PRO A 335 -1.29 -14.70 -1.63
C PRO A 335 -2.23 -14.28 -0.49
N VAL A 336 -3.16 -15.15 -0.11
CA VAL A 336 -4.10 -14.94 1.01
C VAL A 336 -4.24 -16.26 1.79
N PRO A 337 -4.72 -16.24 3.04
CA PRO A 337 -5.05 -17.48 3.74
C PRO A 337 -5.99 -18.35 2.91
N GLY A 338 -5.60 -19.62 2.73
CA GLY A 338 -6.33 -20.59 1.92
C GLY A 338 -5.99 -20.60 0.43
N GLY A 339 -5.07 -19.78 -0.08
CA GLY A 339 -4.64 -19.87 -1.48
C GLY A 339 -4.14 -18.57 -2.11
N ILE A 340 -4.46 -18.35 -3.38
CA ILE A 340 -4.11 -17.13 -4.11
C ILE A 340 -5.41 -16.46 -4.57
N GLY A 341 -5.69 -15.28 -4.01
CA GLY A 341 -6.88 -14.50 -4.33
C GLY A 341 -6.65 -13.61 -5.56
N PHE A 342 -7.73 -13.33 -6.29
CA PHE A 342 -7.71 -12.38 -7.41
C PHE A 342 -9.03 -11.62 -7.55
N LEU A 343 -8.95 -10.51 -8.28
CA LEU A 343 -10.08 -9.63 -8.56
C LEU A 343 -10.37 -9.59 -10.06
N VAL A 344 -11.63 -9.76 -10.43
CA VAL A 344 -12.13 -9.65 -11.81
C VAL A 344 -13.22 -8.60 -11.84
N GLN A 345 -13.08 -7.59 -12.72
CA GLN A 345 -14.16 -6.62 -12.90
C GLN A 345 -15.32 -7.24 -13.70
N GLY A 346 -16.53 -7.02 -13.24
CA GLY A 346 -17.75 -7.47 -13.91
C GLY A 346 -18.78 -8.08 -12.96
N SER A 347 -19.96 -8.30 -13.52
CA SER A 347 -21.13 -8.79 -12.77
C SER A 347 -21.49 -10.25 -13.07
N ASP A 348 -20.78 -10.93 -13.96
CA ASP A 348 -21.10 -12.30 -14.37
C ASP A 348 -19.94 -13.29 -14.12
N PRO A 349 -19.97 -14.03 -12.99
CA PRO A 349 -19.01 -15.10 -12.70
C PRO A 349 -18.98 -16.20 -13.76
N SER A 350 -20.04 -16.38 -14.54
CA SER A 350 -20.13 -17.42 -15.57
C SER A 350 -19.18 -17.16 -16.74
N ARG A 351 -18.91 -15.89 -17.07
CA ARG A 351 -17.90 -15.52 -18.08
C ARG A 351 -16.50 -15.93 -17.62
N ALA A 352 -16.14 -15.59 -16.39
CA ALA A 352 -14.84 -15.97 -15.82
C ALA A 352 -14.71 -17.50 -15.73
N ALA A 353 -15.75 -18.20 -15.26
CA ALA A 353 -15.75 -19.67 -15.21
C ALA A 353 -15.60 -20.31 -16.61
N SER A 354 -16.28 -19.77 -17.62
CA SER A 354 -16.22 -20.27 -19.00
C SER A 354 -14.86 -20.04 -19.66
N ALA A 355 -14.12 -19.02 -19.25
CA ALA A 355 -12.74 -18.79 -19.69
C ALA A 355 -11.73 -19.70 -18.95
N LEU A 356 -11.93 -19.93 -17.65
CA LEU A 356 -11.04 -20.75 -16.81
C LEU A 356 -11.14 -22.25 -17.11
N ARG A 357 -12.36 -22.78 -17.26
CA ARG A 357 -12.61 -24.24 -17.39
C ARG A 357 -11.85 -24.87 -18.57
N PRO A 358 -11.86 -24.31 -19.80
CA PRO A 358 -11.11 -24.88 -20.93
C PRO A 358 -9.61 -24.81 -20.73
N THR A 359 -9.11 -23.71 -20.16
CA THR A 359 -7.68 -23.48 -19.93
C THR A 359 -7.12 -24.47 -18.91
N LEU A 360 -7.81 -24.66 -17.78
CA LEU A 360 -7.42 -25.66 -16.78
C LEU A 360 -7.49 -27.09 -17.32
N ARG A 361 -8.46 -27.40 -18.19
CA ARG A 361 -8.57 -28.74 -18.81
C ARG A 361 -7.44 -29.04 -19.79
N ARG A 362 -7.04 -28.08 -20.62
CA ARG A 362 -6.02 -28.29 -21.68
C ARG A 362 -4.59 -28.32 -21.14
N GLU A 363 -4.29 -27.46 -20.16
CA GLU A 363 -2.92 -27.20 -19.72
C GLU A 363 -2.53 -28.00 -18.46
N GLY A 364 -3.28 -29.05 -18.13
CA GLY A 364 -2.96 -29.94 -17.01
C GLY A 364 -3.27 -29.36 -15.62
N GLY A 365 -4.45 -28.76 -15.43
CA GLY A 365 -4.93 -28.22 -14.15
C GLY A 365 -5.27 -29.25 -13.08
N ASN A 366 -4.74 -30.47 -13.16
CA ASN A 366 -4.90 -31.47 -12.10
C ASN A 366 -4.27 -30.94 -10.81
N GLY A 367 -5.05 -30.97 -9.72
CA GLY A 367 -4.65 -30.42 -8.42
C GLY A 367 -4.79 -28.89 -8.32
N ILE A 368 -5.44 -28.23 -9.29
CA ILE A 368 -5.80 -26.81 -9.22
C ILE A 368 -7.32 -26.69 -9.15
N ALA A 369 -7.80 -26.09 -8.06
CA ALA A 369 -9.20 -25.73 -7.88
C ALA A 369 -9.34 -24.21 -7.84
N VAL A 370 -10.41 -23.69 -8.44
CA VAL A 370 -10.74 -22.27 -8.42
C VAL A 370 -12.17 -22.08 -7.96
N ALA A 371 -12.37 -21.17 -7.01
CA ALA A 371 -13.69 -20.69 -6.63
C ALA A 371 -13.89 -19.25 -7.08
N LEU A 372 -15.11 -18.92 -7.49
CA LEU A 372 -15.55 -17.58 -7.85
C LEU A 372 -16.73 -17.19 -6.96
N SER A 373 -16.67 -16.03 -6.34
CA SER A 373 -17.79 -15.46 -5.58
C SER A 373 -18.95 -15.01 -6.47
N ARG A 374 -20.06 -14.68 -5.83
CA ARG A 374 -21.09 -13.80 -6.40
C ARG A 374 -20.45 -12.45 -6.74
N PRO A 375 -20.99 -11.73 -7.75
CA PRO A 375 -20.56 -10.37 -8.01
C PRO A 375 -20.88 -9.51 -6.77
N VAL A 376 -19.85 -8.94 -6.16
CA VAL A 376 -20.02 -7.96 -5.10
C VAL A 376 -20.24 -6.58 -5.72
N PRO A 377 -21.10 -5.72 -5.15
CA PRO A 377 -21.49 -4.47 -5.80
C PRO A 377 -20.33 -3.51 -6.05
N THR A 378 -19.37 -3.46 -5.12
CA THR A 378 -18.16 -2.64 -5.21
C THR A 378 -16.97 -3.37 -4.61
N ILE A 379 -15.76 -2.85 -4.85
CA ILE A 379 -14.53 -3.39 -4.26
C ILE A 379 -14.52 -3.40 -2.72
N LEU A 380 -15.33 -2.56 -2.07
CA LEU A 380 -15.44 -2.53 -0.60
C LEU A 380 -15.95 -3.84 -0.01
N GLN A 381 -16.73 -4.61 -0.78
CA GLN A 381 -17.25 -5.90 -0.38
C GLN A 381 -16.35 -7.07 -0.82
N ALA A 382 -15.13 -6.81 -1.30
CA ALA A 382 -14.17 -7.86 -1.63
C ALA A 382 -13.90 -8.86 -0.48
N PRO A 383 -13.88 -8.47 0.81
CA PRO A 383 -13.75 -9.42 1.90
C PRO A 383 -14.88 -10.47 1.95
N GLU A 384 -16.12 -10.06 1.66
CA GLU A 384 -17.26 -10.97 1.58
C GLU A 384 -17.12 -11.92 0.37
N GLY A 385 -16.71 -11.38 -0.78
CA GLY A 385 -16.40 -12.21 -1.95
C GLY A 385 -15.29 -13.24 -1.66
N LEU A 386 -14.25 -12.85 -0.90
CA LEU A 386 -13.22 -13.80 -0.48
C LEU A 386 -13.77 -14.86 0.47
N ARG A 387 -14.65 -14.49 1.41
CA ARG A 387 -15.33 -15.41 2.33
C ARG A 387 -16.13 -16.47 1.56
N GLU A 388 -16.89 -16.06 0.53
CA GLU A 388 -17.60 -16.99 -0.36
C GLU A 388 -16.68 -17.93 -1.14
N ALA A 389 -15.58 -17.40 -1.68
CA ALA A 389 -14.62 -18.18 -2.44
C ALA A 389 -13.92 -19.21 -1.54
N ARG A 390 -13.62 -18.86 -0.28
CA ARG A 390 -13.07 -19.79 0.73
C ARG A 390 -14.05 -20.89 1.09
N PHE A 391 -15.31 -20.56 1.33
CA PHE A 391 -16.35 -21.54 1.59
C PHE A 391 -16.42 -22.58 0.46
N THR A 392 -16.48 -22.10 -0.78
CA THR A 392 -16.57 -22.92 -1.99
C THR A 392 -15.33 -23.82 -2.14
N LEU A 393 -14.12 -23.29 -1.96
CA LEU A 393 -12.90 -24.09 -2.00
C LEU A 393 -12.80 -25.09 -0.86
N GLY A 394 -13.30 -24.75 0.32
CA GLY A 394 -13.39 -25.67 1.46
C GLY A 394 -14.24 -26.89 1.11
N LEU A 395 -15.37 -26.69 0.44
CA LEU A 395 -16.21 -27.79 -0.07
C LEU A 395 -15.49 -28.60 -1.16
N GLN A 396 -14.69 -27.96 -2.01
CA GLN A 396 -13.88 -28.66 -3.02
C GLN A 396 -12.81 -29.54 -2.37
N ARG A 397 -12.11 -29.04 -1.35
CA ARG A 397 -11.14 -29.81 -0.56
C ARG A 397 -11.76 -30.98 0.18
N ALA A 398 -12.97 -30.79 0.71
CA ALA A 398 -13.73 -31.84 1.37
C ALA A 398 -14.30 -32.89 0.39
N GLY A 399 -14.14 -32.70 -0.92
CA GLY A 399 -14.68 -33.59 -1.95
C GLY A 399 -16.18 -33.44 -2.18
N ALA A 400 -16.85 -32.53 -1.47
CA ALA A 400 -18.28 -32.28 -1.60
C ALA A 400 -18.65 -31.56 -2.90
N VAL A 401 -17.68 -30.85 -3.51
CA VAL A 401 -17.79 -30.20 -4.82
C VAL A 401 -16.59 -30.61 -5.67
N THR A 402 -16.81 -31.35 -6.76
CA THR A 402 -15.71 -31.91 -7.57
C THR A 402 -15.36 -31.08 -8.80
N LEU A 403 -16.03 -29.94 -8.98
CA LEU A 403 -15.77 -29.04 -10.10
C LEU A 403 -14.38 -28.38 -9.96
N PRO A 404 -13.55 -28.34 -11.01
CA PRO A 404 -12.27 -27.62 -10.96
C PRO A 404 -12.47 -26.09 -10.88
N VAL A 405 -13.60 -25.60 -11.39
CA VAL A 405 -14.01 -24.19 -11.25
C VAL A 405 -15.46 -24.15 -10.80
N ALA A 406 -15.67 -23.66 -9.57
CA ALA A 406 -16.97 -23.58 -8.91
C ALA A 406 -17.36 -22.12 -8.62
N ARG A 407 -18.65 -21.80 -8.78
CA ARG A 407 -19.21 -20.47 -8.52
C ARG A 407 -20.09 -20.52 -7.27
N ALA A 408 -19.79 -19.67 -6.29
CA ALA A 408 -20.47 -19.63 -4.99
C ALA A 408 -21.98 -19.34 -5.09
N GLY A 409 -22.38 -18.49 -6.03
CA GLY A 409 -23.80 -18.16 -6.26
C GLY A 409 -24.56 -19.14 -7.14
N SER A 410 -23.90 -20.17 -7.70
CA SER A 410 -24.52 -21.06 -8.69
C SER A 410 -25.13 -22.27 -8.02
N VAL A 411 -26.46 -22.40 -8.10
CA VAL A 411 -27.18 -23.61 -7.67
C VAL A 411 -26.68 -24.84 -8.44
N ASP A 412 -26.32 -24.69 -9.71
CA ASP A 412 -25.77 -25.80 -10.51
C ASP A 412 -24.38 -26.26 -10.04
N ASP A 413 -23.61 -25.38 -9.37
CA ASP A 413 -22.26 -25.72 -8.94
C ASP A 413 -22.23 -26.17 -7.46
N LEU A 414 -22.99 -25.51 -6.58
CA LEU A 414 -22.99 -25.75 -5.13
C LEU A 414 -24.26 -26.44 -4.60
N GLY A 415 -25.36 -26.47 -5.35
CA GLY A 415 -26.63 -27.01 -4.88
C GLY A 415 -27.05 -26.42 -3.53
N LEU A 416 -27.41 -27.28 -2.59
CA LEU A 416 -27.86 -26.90 -1.24
C LEU A 416 -26.78 -26.20 -0.41
N PHE A 417 -25.49 -26.37 -0.72
CA PHE A 417 -24.42 -25.67 0.01
C PHE A 417 -24.52 -24.14 -0.15
N SER A 418 -25.06 -23.65 -1.27
CA SER A 418 -25.32 -22.22 -1.47
C SER A 418 -26.32 -21.65 -0.45
N LEU A 419 -27.29 -22.45 0.01
CA LEU A 419 -28.24 -22.08 1.07
C LEU A 419 -27.63 -22.19 2.48
N LEU A 420 -26.62 -23.04 2.65
CA LEU A 420 -25.94 -23.22 3.93
C LEU A 420 -24.86 -22.15 4.18
N TYR A 421 -24.40 -21.44 3.14
CA TYR A 421 -23.38 -20.40 3.28
C TYR A 421 -23.70 -19.34 4.34
N PRO A 422 -24.91 -18.74 4.40
CA PRO A 422 -25.24 -17.76 5.45
C PRO A 422 -25.24 -18.34 6.88
N LEU A 423 -25.32 -19.67 7.01
CA LEU A 423 -25.27 -20.39 8.28
C LEU A 423 -23.86 -20.88 8.61
N TRP A 424 -22.90 -20.73 7.70
CA TRP A 424 -21.52 -21.15 7.91
C TRP A 424 -20.88 -20.35 9.04
N GLY A 425 -20.28 -21.05 10.01
CA GLY A 425 -19.77 -20.47 11.26
C GLY A 425 -20.80 -20.34 12.38
N ASN A 426 -22.09 -20.55 12.10
CA ASN A 426 -23.13 -20.42 13.13
C ASN A 426 -23.14 -21.65 14.06
N PRO A 427 -23.01 -21.47 15.40
CA PRO A 427 -23.04 -22.59 16.36
C PRO A 427 -24.30 -23.44 16.30
N ALA A 428 -25.43 -22.89 15.83
CA ALA A 428 -26.68 -23.64 15.65
C ALA A 428 -26.54 -24.77 14.61
N VAL A 429 -25.65 -24.62 13.62
CA VAL A 429 -25.39 -25.68 12.62
C VAL A 429 -24.68 -26.86 13.27
N ALA A 430 -23.66 -26.61 14.09
CA ALA A 430 -22.98 -27.64 14.85
C ALA A 430 -23.94 -28.34 15.82
N ALA A 431 -24.75 -27.56 16.57
CA ALA A 431 -25.75 -28.13 17.48
C ALA A 431 -26.80 -28.99 16.74
N PHE A 432 -27.24 -28.56 15.55
CA PHE A 432 -28.14 -29.35 14.70
C PHE A 432 -27.48 -30.65 14.25
N ARG A 433 -26.25 -30.58 13.72
CA ARG A 433 -25.48 -31.76 13.30
C ARG A 433 -25.31 -32.74 14.45
N ASP A 434 -24.88 -32.27 15.62
CA ASP A 434 -24.61 -33.11 16.79
C ASP A 434 -25.90 -33.75 17.33
N ALA A 435 -27.03 -33.03 17.29
CA ALA A 435 -28.33 -33.58 17.68
C ALA A 435 -28.83 -34.69 16.73
N VAL A 436 -28.46 -34.64 15.44
CA VAL A 436 -28.92 -35.59 14.42
C VAL A 436 -27.95 -36.75 14.20
N LEU A 437 -26.66 -36.45 14.08
CA LEU A 437 -25.61 -37.41 13.73
C LEU A 437 -24.74 -37.83 14.93
N GLY A 438 -24.71 -37.06 16.02
CA GLY A 438 -23.88 -37.36 17.20
C GLY A 438 -24.04 -38.79 17.74
N PRO A 439 -25.27 -39.34 17.86
CA PRO A 439 -25.45 -40.73 18.26
C PRO A 439 -24.78 -41.76 17.33
N LEU A 440 -24.75 -41.48 16.02
CA LEU A 440 -24.08 -42.32 15.02
C LEU A 440 -22.56 -42.17 15.10
N GLU A 441 -22.06 -40.94 15.20
CA GLU A 441 -20.63 -40.64 15.33
C GLU A 441 -20.04 -41.29 16.59
N ASP A 442 -20.74 -41.22 17.72
CA ASP A 442 -20.31 -41.85 18.96
C ASP A 442 -20.37 -43.38 18.92
N TYR A 443 -21.29 -43.93 18.14
CA TYR A 443 -21.39 -45.37 17.94
C TYR A 443 -20.25 -45.87 17.04
N ASP A 444 -20.02 -45.19 15.91
CA ASP A 444 -18.93 -45.50 14.97
C ASP A 444 -17.56 -45.36 15.64
N ARG A 445 -17.35 -44.35 16.49
CA ARG A 445 -16.12 -44.17 17.27
C ARG A 445 -15.84 -45.32 18.22
N ARG A 446 -16.88 -45.91 18.82
CA ARG A 446 -16.77 -47.01 19.81
C ARG A 446 -16.69 -48.39 19.16
N ARG A 447 -17.30 -48.57 17.98
CA ARG A 447 -17.53 -49.89 17.37
C ARG A 447 -16.90 -50.07 16.00
N HIS A 448 -16.33 -49.01 15.41
CA HIS A 448 -15.78 -49.00 14.05
C HIS A 448 -16.76 -49.54 13.00
N SER A 449 -18.03 -49.14 13.10
CA SER A 449 -19.13 -49.74 12.33
C SER A 449 -19.41 -49.13 10.96
N GLY A 450 -18.90 -47.94 10.66
CA GLY A 450 -19.08 -47.25 9.37
C GLY A 450 -20.55 -46.91 9.06
N LEU A 451 -21.37 -46.59 10.07
CA LEU A 451 -22.78 -46.27 9.90
C LEU A 451 -22.99 -44.91 9.22
N ILE A 452 -22.14 -43.92 9.49
CA ILE A 452 -22.20 -42.61 8.78
C ILE A 452 -21.97 -42.79 7.28
N GLU A 453 -20.90 -43.51 6.89
CA GLU A 453 -20.61 -43.82 5.48
C GLU A 453 -21.77 -44.62 4.85
N THR A 454 -22.32 -45.58 5.58
CA THR A 454 -23.48 -46.35 5.12
C THR A 454 -24.69 -45.45 4.86
N LEU A 455 -24.95 -44.46 5.73
CA LEU A 455 -26.02 -43.49 5.57
C LEU A 455 -25.78 -42.57 4.37
N GLU A 456 -24.56 -42.06 4.20
CA GLU A 456 -24.14 -41.23 3.06
C GLU A 456 -24.39 -41.96 1.73
N VAL A 457 -23.94 -43.22 1.61
CA VAL A 457 -24.12 -44.02 0.39
C VAL A 457 -25.59 -44.38 0.15
N TYR A 458 -26.33 -44.72 1.20
CA TYR A 458 -27.74 -45.04 1.08
C TYR A 458 -28.55 -43.86 0.54
N LEU A 459 -28.31 -42.66 1.08
CA LEU A 459 -29.04 -41.46 0.67
C LEU A 459 -28.58 -40.94 -0.70
N SER A 460 -27.29 -41.08 -1.06
CA SER A 460 -26.79 -40.68 -2.39
C SER A 460 -27.39 -41.50 -3.54
N HIS A 461 -27.78 -42.75 -3.28
CA HIS A 461 -28.52 -43.62 -4.21
C HIS A 461 -30.06 -43.50 -4.03
N GLY A 462 -30.55 -42.36 -3.53
CA GLY A 462 -31.99 -42.08 -3.39
C GLY A 462 -32.74 -42.97 -2.39
N GLY A 463 -32.02 -43.72 -1.56
CA GLY A 463 -32.56 -44.75 -0.67
C GLY A 463 -32.75 -46.13 -1.32
N ALA A 464 -32.13 -46.38 -2.48
CA ALA A 464 -32.16 -47.67 -3.15
C ALA A 464 -31.22 -48.67 -2.45
N LEU A 465 -31.82 -49.64 -1.76
CA LEU A 465 -31.10 -50.62 -0.95
C LEU A 465 -30.15 -51.51 -1.78
N ALA A 466 -30.53 -51.88 -3.00
CA ALA A 466 -29.72 -52.75 -3.86
C ALA A 466 -28.44 -52.02 -4.33
N GLU A 467 -28.60 -50.81 -4.87
CA GLU A 467 -27.51 -49.98 -5.39
C GLU A 467 -26.54 -49.58 -4.28
N ALA A 468 -27.05 -49.19 -3.12
CA ALA A 468 -26.21 -48.85 -1.98
C ALA A 468 -25.43 -50.05 -1.44
N ALA A 469 -26.01 -51.26 -1.45
CA ALA A 469 -25.32 -52.48 -1.01
C ALA A 469 -24.18 -52.87 -1.97
N GLU A 470 -24.44 -52.76 -3.28
CA GLU A 470 -23.44 -52.96 -4.33
C GLU A 470 -22.29 -51.97 -4.21
N HIS A 471 -22.59 -50.67 -4.05
CA HIS A 471 -21.58 -49.61 -3.89
C HIS A 471 -20.70 -49.81 -2.65
N LEU A 472 -21.29 -50.25 -1.53
CA LEU A 472 -20.56 -50.56 -0.29
C LEU A 472 -19.83 -51.91 -0.34
N GLY A 473 -20.03 -52.74 -1.37
CA GLY A 473 -19.46 -54.08 -1.45
C GLY A 473 -19.96 -55.04 -0.37
N ILE A 474 -21.19 -54.83 0.14
CA ILE A 474 -21.78 -55.65 1.22
C ILE A 474 -23.08 -56.33 0.78
N HIS A 475 -23.46 -57.40 1.46
CA HIS A 475 -24.74 -58.07 1.20
C HIS A 475 -25.93 -57.21 1.64
N ARG A 476 -27.04 -57.24 0.90
CA ARG A 476 -28.30 -56.52 1.19
C ARG A 476 -28.79 -56.69 2.63
N ASN A 477 -28.65 -57.90 3.19
CA ASN A 477 -29.05 -58.19 4.58
C ASN A 477 -28.21 -57.40 5.59
N THR A 478 -26.90 -57.29 5.35
CA THR A 478 -25.97 -56.50 6.18
C THR A 478 -26.32 -55.01 6.10
N LEU A 479 -26.61 -54.50 4.90
CA LEU A 479 -27.06 -53.12 4.76
C LEU A 479 -28.38 -52.88 5.49
N SER A 480 -29.36 -53.78 5.35
CA SER A 480 -30.66 -53.67 6.03
C SER A 480 -30.49 -53.59 7.55
N TYR A 481 -29.61 -54.42 8.11
CA TYR A 481 -29.26 -54.36 9.54
C TYR A 481 -28.61 -53.03 9.93
N ARG A 482 -27.66 -52.51 9.13
CA ARG A 482 -27.02 -51.20 9.38
C ARG A 482 -28.04 -50.05 9.31
N LEU A 483 -28.96 -50.06 8.35
CA LEU A 483 -30.01 -49.05 8.23
C LEU A 483 -31.00 -49.11 9.40
N GLN A 484 -31.40 -50.31 9.83
CA GLN A 484 -32.21 -50.47 11.04
C GLN A 484 -31.48 -49.89 12.26
N ARG A 485 -30.19 -50.17 12.39
CA ARG A 485 -29.37 -49.62 13.48
C ARG A 485 -29.27 -48.09 13.42
N ILE A 486 -29.14 -47.53 12.23
CA ILE A 486 -29.14 -46.07 12.01
C ILE A 486 -30.48 -45.47 12.47
N ALA A 487 -31.60 -46.08 12.09
CA ALA A 487 -32.94 -45.64 12.49
C ALA A 487 -33.13 -45.68 14.01
N GLU A 488 -32.66 -46.74 14.68
CA GLU A 488 -32.69 -46.86 16.14
C GLU A 488 -31.87 -45.77 16.85
N LEU A 489 -30.64 -45.55 16.42
CA LEU A 489 -29.71 -44.60 17.05
C LEU A 489 -30.12 -43.15 16.84
N THR A 490 -30.60 -42.81 15.65
CA THR A 490 -31.07 -41.45 15.31
C THR A 490 -32.50 -41.19 15.76
N ARG A 491 -33.27 -42.25 16.07
CA ARG A 491 -34.72 -42.22 16.29
C ARG A 491 -35.48 -41.62 15.11
N ARG A 492 -35.08 -42.00 13.89
CA ARG A 492 -35.63 -41.49 12.62
C ARG A 492 -36.03 -42.63 11.71
N ASP A 493 -37.10 -42.44 10.96
CA ASP A 493 -37.58 -43.41 9.98
C ASP A 493 -36.99 -43.12 8.59
N LEU A 494 -36.11 -44.00 8.11
CA LEU A 494 -35.50 -43.89 6.79
C LEU A 494 -36.50 -44.09 5.64
N GLY A 495 -37.70 -44.63 5.90
CA GLY A 495 -38.81 -44.66 4.95
C GLY A 495 -39.51 -43.30 4.81
N ASN A 496 -39.44 -42.44 5.83
CA ASN A 496 -40.09 -41.13 5.84
C ASN A 496 -39.26 -40.10 5.07
N PRO A 497 -39.82 -39.44 4.02
CA PRO A 497 -39.09 -38.43 3.24
C PRO A 497 -38.58 -37.24 4.06
N ARG A 498 -39.31 -36.82 5.11
CA ARG A 498 -38.90 -35.69 5.96
C ARG A 498 -37.69 -36.03 6.82
N ASP A 499 -37.66 -37.25 7.36
CA ASP A 499 -36.53 -37.72 8.15
C ASP A 499 -35.30 -37.95 7.28
N ARG A 500 -35.47 -38.51 6.07
CA ARG A 500 -34.38 -38.60 5.08
C ARG A 500 -33.81 -37.23 4.71
N LEU A 501 -34.66 -36.23 4.47
CA LEU A 501 -34.20 -34.87 4.20
C LEU A 501 -33.42 -34.29 5.38
N LEU A 502 -33.91 -34.48 6.60
CA LEU A 502 -33.23 -34.02 7.81
C LEU A 502 -31.84 -34.67 7.97
N LEU A 503 -31.74 -35.99 7.75
CA LEU A 503 -30.46 -36.71 7.76
C LEU A 503 -29.54 -36.24 6.62
N GLN A 504 -30.08 -36.01 5.43
CA GLN A 504 -29.33 -35.47 4.28
C GLN A 504 -28.75 -34.09 4.60
N VAL A 505 -29.55 -33.19 5.17
CA VAL A 505 -29.06 -31.85 5.56
C VAL A 505 -27.99 -31.97 6.64
N ALA A 506 -28.18 -32.84 7.64
CA ALA A 506 -27.16 -33.06 8.66
C ALA A 506 -25.83 -33.59 8.06
N LEU A 507 -25.88 -34.49 7.08
CA LEU A 507 -24.69 -34.94 6.35
C LEU A 507 -24.05 -33.79 5.54
N LEU A 508 -24.84 -32.95 4.87
CA LEU A 508 -24.29 -31.77 4.20
C LEU A 508 -23.56 -30.85 5.19
N THR A 509 -24.11 -30.67 6.40
CA THR A 509 -23.44 -29.84 7.42
C THR A 509 -22.10 -30.42 7.91
N ARG A 510 -21.91 -31.75 7.79
CA ARG A 510 -20.64 -32.42 8.10
C ARG A 510 -19.54 -32.09 7.08
N HIS A 511 -19.91 -31.80 5.83
CA HIS A 511 -18.96 -31.42 4.77
C HIS A 511 -18.64 -29.93 4.74
N LEU A 512 -19.31 -29.10 5.56
CA LEU A 512 -18.99 -27.68 5.63
C LEU A 512 -17.54 -27.52 6.13
N PRO A 513 -16.76 -26.63 5.49
CA PRO A 513 -15.40 -26.38 5.94
C PRO A 513 -15.39 -25.74 7.32
N GLU A 514 -14.29 -25.90 8.07
CA GLU A 514 -14.06 -25.13 9.29
C GLU A 514 -13.86 -23.64 8.96
N GLU A 515 -14.34 -22.73 9.81
CA GLU A 515 -13.96 -21.32 9.72
C GLU A 515 -12.49 -21.20 10.19
N GLY A 516 -11.59 -20.96 9.24
CA GLY A 516 -10.16 -20.75 9.48
C GLY A 516 -9.74 -19.29 9.50
#